data_AF-A0A2M9PCJ7-F1
#
_entry.id   AF-A0A2M9PCJ7-F1
#
_cell.length_a   1.000
_cell.length_b   1.000
_cell.length_c   1.000
_cell.angle_alpha   90.00
_cell.angle_beta   90.00
_cell.angle_gamma   90.00
#
_symmetry.space_group_name_H-M   'P 1'
#
loop_
_entity.id
_entity.type
_entity.pdbx_description
1 polymer ?
#
loop_
_entity_poly.entity_id
_entity_poly.type
_entity_poly.pdbx_seq_one_letter_code
_entity_poly.pdbx_strand_id
1 'polypeptide(L)' 'MSRSRILLLGAALMAFAGAASAETLGEALATGRISDQAAVQLVAGSGLSFSEAQGLTVNEIAQAKWKDD' A
#
# COMPACT_ATOMS: atom_id res chain seq x y z
N MET A 1 -39.72 12.04 -30.05
CA MET A 1 -39.39 10.82 -29.28
C MET A 1 -37.89 10.58 -29.47
N SER A 2 -37.03 11.02 -28.55
CA SER A 2 -36.65 10.37 -27.29
C SER A 2 -35.64 9.22 -27.49
N ARG A 3 -34.36 9.56 -27.19
CA ARG A 3 -33.40 8.79 -26.39
C ARG A 3 -32.97 7.40 -26.89
N SER A 4 -31.74 7.33 -27.42
CA SER A 4 -30.90 6.14 -27.23
C SER A 4 -29.47 6.57 -26.87
N ARG A 5 -29.33 7.05 -25.63
CA ARG A 5 -28.07 7.41 -24.95
C ARG A 5 -27.66 6.26 -24.03
N ILE A 6 -27.53 5.06 -24.55
CA ILE A 6 -27.14 3.90 -23.76
C ILE A 6 -26.14 3.15 -24.61
N LEU A 7 -24.84 3.39 -24.39
CA LEU A 7 -23.71 2.50 -24.76
C LEU A 7 -22.37 3.12 -24.29
N LEU A 8 -22.32 3.71 -23.09
CA LEU A 8 -21.08 4.21 -22.46
C LEU A 8 -20.82 3.59 -21.08
N LEU A 9 -21.36 2.39 -20.82
CA LEU A 9 -21.32 1.77 -19.49
C LEU A 9 -20.76 0.34 -19.53
N GLY A 10 -19.67 0.13 -20.29
CA GLY A 10 -19.03 -1.19 -20.43
C GLY A 10 -17.57 -1.28 -19.96
N ALA A 11 -16.92 -0.19 -19.57
CA ALA A 11 -15.46 -0.16 -19.41
C ALA A 11 -14.95 0.06 -17.97
N ALA A 12 -15.78 -0.13 -16.94
CA ALA A 12 -15.41 0.26 -15.57
C ALA A 12 -15.14 -0.91 -14.60
N LEU A 13 -15.20 -2.18 -15.03
CA LEU A 13 -15.16 -3.30 -14.09
C LEU A 13 -14.19 -4.42 -14.47
N MET A 14 -12.94 -4.07 -14.81
CA MET A 14 -11.84 -5.03 -15.02
C MET A 14 -10.52 -4.56 -14.38
N ALA A 15 -10.55 -3.96 -13.18
CA ALA A 15 -9.34 -3.52 -12.48
C ALA A 15 -9.35 -3.79 -10.97
N PHE A 16 -10.04 -4.85 -10.51
CA PHE A 16 -9.82 -5.38 -9.16
C PHE A 16 -9.11 -6.73 -9.24
N ALA A 17 -7.98 -6.76 -9.97
CA ALA A 17 -6.98 -7.79 -9.80
C ALA A 17 -6.34 -7.55 -8.43
N GLY A 18 -6.76 -8.34 -7.45
CA GLY A 18 -6.27 -8.25 -6.08
C GLY A 18 -4.76 -8.48 -6.01
N ALA A 19 -4.01 -7.39 -5.86
CA ALA A 19 -2.69 -7.40 -5.25
C ALA A 19 -2.86 -7.25 -3.73
N ALA A 20 -3.49 -8.24 -3.08
CA ALA A 20 -3.75 -8.22 -1.64
C ALA A 20 -2.50 -8.48 -0.78
N SER A 21 -1.29 -8.21 -1.27
CA SER A 21 -0.03 -8.53 -0.57
C SER A 21 1.11 -7.54 -0.82
N ALA A 22 0.83 -6.36 -1.38
CA ALA A 22 1.85 -5.36 -1.72
C ALA A 22 1.47 -3.94 -1.26
N GLU A 23 0.69 -3.82 -0.18
CA GLU A 23 0.45 -2.49 0.39
C GLU A 23 1.74 -1.98 1.03
N THR A 24 2.24 -0.86 0.51
CA THR A 24 3.44 -0.21 1.04
C THR A 24 3.14 0.41 2.40
N LEU A 25 4.19 0.69 3.18
CA LEU A 25 4.04 1.45 4.42
C LEU A 25 3.38 2.81 4.18
N GLY A 26 3.70 3.46 3.04
CA GLY A 26 3.09 4.71 2.62
C GLY A 26 1.57 4.59 2.39
N GLU A 27 1.12 3.57 1.66
CA GLU A 27 -0.31 3.31 1.48
C GLU A 27 -1.01 2.92 2.79
N ALA A 28 -0.36 2.12 3.64
CA ALA A 28 -0.92 1.71 4.93
C ALA A 28 -1.13 2.91 5.87
N LEU A 29 -0.21 3.88 5.84
CA LEU A 29 -0.34 5.15 6.56
C LEU A 29 -1.43 6.04 5.94
N ALA A 30 -1.45 6.17 4.62
CA ALA A 30 -2.43 7.00 3.90
C ALA A 30 -3.87 6.49 4.08
N THR A 31 -4.05 5.17 4.20
CA THR A 31 -5.35 4.53 4.45
C THR A 31 -5.69 4.41 5.94
N GLY A 32 -4.77 4.78 6.84
CA GLY A 32 -4.95 4.69 8.29
C GLY A 32 -4.99 3.27 8.85
N ARG A 33 -4.52 2.26 8.10
CA ARG A 33 -4.39 0.88 8.60
C ARG A 33 -3.31 0.75 9.67
N ILE A 34 -2.28 1.59 9.60
CA ILE A 34 -1.23 1.69 10.60
C ILE A 34 -1.16 3.12 11.12
N SER A 35 -0.89 3.31 12.40
CA SER A 35 -0.64 4.63 12.97
C SER A 35 0.77 5.09 12.67
N ASP A 36 0.98 6.41 12.62
CA ASP A 36 2.32 7.00 12.46
C ASP A 36 3.32 6.47 13.50
N GLN A 37 2.86 6.32 14.75
CA GLN A 37 3.69 5.77 15.84
C GLN A 37 4.12 4.32 15.58
N ALA A 38 3.21 3.46 15.09
CA ALA A 38 3.53 2.08 14.78
C ALA A 38 4.47 1.99 13.57
N ALA A 39 4.26 2.81 12.54
CA ALA A 39 5.15 2.88 11.39
C ALA A 39 6.56 3.34 11.78
N VAL A 40 6.68 4.38 12.61
CA VAL A 40 7.98 4.87 13.10
C VAL A 40 8.74 3.79 13.88
N GLN A 41 8.06 3.04 14.76
CA GLN A 41 8.71 1.94 15.50
C GLN A 41 9.16 0.81 14.57
N LEU A 42 8.36 0.51 13.54
CA LEU A 42 8.65 -0.53 12.57
C LEU A 42 9.87 -0.17 11.72
N VAL A 43 9.97 1.09 11.28
CA VAL A 43 11.11 1.64 10.54
C VAL A 43 12.35 1.73 11.44
N ALA A 44 12.22 2.26 12.65
CA ALA A 44 13.34 2.41 13.59
C ALA A 44 14.01 1.08 13.91
N GLY A 45 13.23 -0.01 13.99
CA GLY A 45 13.76 -1.36 14.22
C GLY A 45 14.42 -1.99 12.99
N SER A 46 14.28 -1.43 11.80
CA SER A 46 14.81 -1.99 10.54
C SER A 46 16.14 -1.39 10.09
N GLY A 47 16.59 -0.30 10.72
CA GLY A 47 17.78 0.44 10.28
C GLY A 47 17.58 1.26 9.00
N LEU A 48 16.39 1.24 8.38
CA LEU A 48 16.05 2.01 7.20
C LEU A 48 15.64 3.45 7.55
N SER A 49 15.81 4.38 6.61
CA SER A 49 15.18 5.70 6.72
C SER A 49 13.68 5.62 6.40
N PHE A 50 12.91 6.57 6.91
CA PHE A 50 11.46 6.62 6.69
C PHE A 50 11.10 6.78 5.20
N SER A 51 11.91 7.50 4.40
CA SER A 51 11.63 7.67 2.97
C SER A 51 11.90 6.37 2.19
N GLU A 52 12.91 5.61 2.57
CA GLU A 52 13.18 4.28 1.99
C GLU A 52 12.08 3.30 2.36
N ALA A 53 11.63 3.32 3.62
CA ALA A 53 10.58 2.43 4.11
C ALA A 53 9.20 2.73 3.51
N GLN A 54 8.91 3.98 3.11
CA GLN A 54 7.61 4.33 2.50
C GLN A 54 7.32 3.55 1.22
N GLY A 55 8.34 3.24 0.42
CA GLY A 55 8.21 2.47 -0.81
C GLY A 55 8.23 0.95 -0.60
N LEU A 56 8.45 0.49 0.63
CA LEU A 56 8.53 -0.92 0.99
C LEU A 56 7.24 -1.38 1.66
N THR A 57 6.94 -2.65 1.48
CA THR A 57 5.88 -3.30 2.25
C THR A 57 6.32 -3.51 3.69
N VAL A 58 5.35 -3.63 4.60
CA VAL A 58 5.61 -3.95 6.01
C VAL A 58 6.44 -5.22 6.17
N ASN A 59 6.20 -6.23 5.31
CA ASN A 59 6.97 -7.47 5.31
C ASN A 59 8.44 -7.25 4.91
N GLU A 60 8.70 -6.41 3.90
CA GLU A 60 10.08 -6.11 3.48
C GLU A 60 10.85 -5.34 4.55
N ILE A 61 10.20 -4.41 5.25
CA ILE A 61 10.81 -3.68 6.36
C ILE A 61 11.10 -4.64 7.53
N ALA A 62 10.17 -5.56 7.83
CA ALA A 62 10.38 -6.57 8.87
C ALA A 62 11.52 -7.55 8.52
N GLN A 63 11.69 -7.89 7.24
CA GLN A 63 12.82 -8.71 6.77
C GLN A 63 14.15 -7.95 6.83
N ALA A 64 14.16 -6.64 6.60
CA ALA A 64 15.36 -5.81 6.75
C ALA A 64 15.88 -5.83 8.20
N LYS A 65 14.98 -5.76 9.19
CA LYS A 65 15.31 -5.87 10.62
C LYS A 65 16.03 -7.17 10.98
N TRP A 66 15.71 -8.29 10.36
CA TRP A 66 16.28 -9.61 10.69
C TRP A 66 17.58 -9.94 9.95
N LYS A 67 18.01 -9.10 9.01
CA LYS A 67 19.23 -9.32 8.23
C LYS A 67 20.51 -8.85 8.94
N ASP A 68 20.38 -8.18 10.08
CA ASP A 68 21.48 -7.64 10.89
C ASP A 68 21.92 -8.57 12.06
N ASP A 69 21.26 -9.72 12.25
CA ASP A 69 21.66 -10.80 13.19
C ASP A 69 22.48 -11.90 12.48
#